data_AF-A0A969ZZJ0-F1
#
_entry.id   AF-A0A969ZZJ0-F1
#
_cell.length_a   1.000
_cell.length_b   1.000
_cell.length_c   1.000
_cell.angle_alpha   90.00
_cell.angle_beta   90.00
_cell.angle_gamma   90.00
#
_symmetry.space_group_name_H-M   'P 1'
#
loop_
_entity.id
_entity.type
_entity.pdbx_description
1 polymer ?
#
loop_
_entity_poly.entity_id
_entity_poly.type
_entity_poly.pdbx_seq_one_letter_code
_entity_poly.pdbx_strand_id
1 'polypeptide(L)'
;DVILKTVERGGNVIIPSFAVGRTQELIYLFNRFYQEHEEYREALDDIMVYVDSPMAISATEVFRRNAQVFDEETKSYILNGTNPLDFKNLRFTRTSEESKALNLDPKPKVIISASGMCEAGRIKHHLKHNLWNPKASIIFVGYQSVGTLGRCIVDGDKTVTIFGERIQVEAEIHNFQGFSGHADKDGLLEWVGGFRKPPHEIFLVHGEESAKRQLAESIREIYGYQSIDVQQVSEYNLSKDGAVTREDIETRLVSPESIWAIKKKLYNVHDELVKVLYNTQLAVTGLSPEQVAEINNLILEIEKNILNLGSVVTREGDPYA
;
A
#
# COMPACT_ATOMS: atom_id res chain seq x y z
N ASP A 1 17.90 -20.38 17.80
CA ASP A 1 19.07 -19.68 18.37
C ASP A 1 18.77 -18.49 19.25
N VAL A 2 18.30 -17.34 18.71
CA VAL A 2 18.09 -16.12 19.52
C VAL A 2 17.26 -16.41 20.77
N ILE A 3 16.11 -17.07 20.61
CA ILE A 3 15.21 -17.40 21.72
C ILE A 3 15.93 -18.21 22.81
N LEU A 4 16.68 -19.24 22.44
CA LEU A 4 17.39 -20.10 23.40
C LEU A 4 18.44 -19.29 24.16
N LYS A 5 19.27 -18.52 23.46
CA LYS A 5 20.30 -17.65 24.08
C LYS A 5 19.69 -16.61 25.02
N THR A 6 18.57 -15.99 24.63
CA THR A 6 17.86 -15.02 25.47
C THR A 6 17.30 -15.66 26.73
N VAL A 7 16.71 -16.85 26.61
CA VAL A 7 16.17 -17.60 27.75
C VAL A 7 17.29 -18.07 28.69
N GLU A 8 18.39 -18.61 28.15
CA GLU A 8 19.56 -19.07 28.92
C GLU A 8 20.16 -17.95 29.79
N ARG A 9 20.23 -16.71 29.28
CA ARG A 9 20.70 -15.56 30.07
C ARG A 9 19.62 -14.94 30.98
N GLY A 10 18.43 -15.53 31.02
CA GLY A 10 17.34 -15.15 31.91
C GLY A 10 16.53 -13.94 31.45
N GLY A 11 16.44 -13.69 30.13
CA GLY A 11 15.67 -12.59 29.56
C GLY A 11 14.39 -13.05 28.86
N ASN A 12 13.50 -12.09 28.61
CA ASN A 12 12.31 -12.31 27.79
C ASN A 12 12.62 -12.04 26.32
N VAL A 13 11.93 -12.77 25.45
CA VAL A 13 11.91 -12.50 24.01
C VAL A 13 10.61 -11.80 23.68
N ILE A 14 10.69 -10.58 23.14
CA ILE A 14 9.51 -9.81 22.72
C ILE A 14 9.48 -9.76 21.20
N ILE A 15 8.36 -10.18 20.61
CA ILE A 15 8.16 -10.22 19.17
C ILE A 15 6.98 -9.29 18.80
N PRO A 16 7.24 -8.04 18.43
CA PRO A 16 6.23 -7.19 17.80
C PRO A 16 5.72 -7.87 16.52
N SER A 17 4.42 -8.13 16.45
CA SER A 17 3.82 -8.78 15.27
C SER A 17 2.44 -8.23 14.95
N PHE A 18 2.07 -8.24 13.67
CA PHE A 18 0.71 -7.90 13.24
C PHE A 18 -0.26 -8.96 13.73
N ALA A 19 -1.44 -8.50 14.19
CA ALA A 19 -2.46 -9.37 14.76
C ALA A 19 -3.00 -10.40 13.75
N VAL A 20 -3.04 -10.04 12.47
CA VAL A 20 -3.52 -10.88 11.37
C VAL A 20 -2.35 -11.22 10.44
N GLY A 21 -2.22 -12.48 10.07
CA GLY A 21 -1.16 -12.99 9.20
C GLY A 21 0.09 -13.36 9.99
N ARG A 22 0.94 -12.38 10.32
CA ARG A 22 2.29 -12.64 10.87
C ARG A 22 2.28 -13.36 12.22
N THR A 23 1.35 -13.06 13.12
CA THR A 23 1.23 -13.80 14.38
C THR A 23 0.90 -15.28 14.13
N GLN A 24 -0.01 -15.58 13.21
CA GLN A 24 -0.41 -16.96 12.91
C GLN A 24 0.72 -17.74 12.23
N GLU A 25 1.44 -17.10 11.31
CA GLU A 25 2.60 -17.69 10.67
C GLU A 25 3.71 -18.00 11.68
N LEU A 26 3.97 -17.11 12.65
CA LEU A 26 4.91 -17.40 13.74
C LEU A 26 4.49 -18.61 14.58
N ILE A 27 3.20 -18.70 14.95
CA ILE A 27 2.68 -19.85 15.70
C ILE A 27 2.88 -21.14 14.91
N TYR A 28 2.54 -21.12 13.62
CA TYR A 28 2.74 -22.26 12.72
C TYR A 28 4.21 -22.68 12.65
N LEU A 29 5.12 -21.72 12.45
CA LEU A 29 6.56 -22.00 12.34
C LEU A 29 7.15 -22.50 13.66
N PHE A 30 6.72 -21.97 14.80
CA PHE A 30 7.13 -22.53 16.10
C PHE A 30 6.68 -23.97 16.27
N ASN A 31 5.43 -24.27 15.93
CA ASN A 31 4.89 -25.62 16.01
C ASN A 31 5.64 -26.57 15.08
N ARG A 32 5.83 -26.18 13.81
CA ARG A 32 6.54 -26.97 12.82
C ARG A 32 7.98 -27.24 13.24
N PHE A 33 8.71 -26.20 13.68
CA PHE A 33 10.09 -26.34 14.15
C PHE A 33 10.19 -27.31 15.35
N TYR A 34 9.28 -27.21 16.32
CA TYR A 34 9.25 -28.12 17.47
C TYR A 34 9.02 -29.59 17.07
N GLN A 35 8.21 -29.83 16.02
CA GLN A 35 7.97 -31.19 15.52
C GLN A 35 9.15 -31.73 14.73
N GLU A 36 9.74 -30.92 13.85
CA GLU A 36 10.80 -31.33 12.91
C GLU A 36 12.18 -31.50 13.58
N HIS A 37 12.43 -30.80 14.68
CA HIS A 37 13.75 -30.77 15.33
C HIS A 37 13.72 -31.35 16.74
N GLU A 38 13.78 -32.67 16.84
CA GLU A 38 13.69 -33.41 18.11
C GLU A 38 14.81 -33.02 19.09
N GLU A 39 15.99 -32.69 18.58
CA GLU A 39 17.17 -32.30 19.35
C GLU A 39 16.98 -31.02 20.16
N TYR A 40 16.00 -30.17 19.82
CA TYR A 40 15.68 -28.94 20.56
C TYR A 40 14.47 -29.09 21.50
N ARG A 41 13.75 -30.22 21.49
CA ARG A 41 12.49 -30.37 22.22
C ARG A 41 12.64 -30.17 23.72
N GLU A 42 13.67 -30.74 24.34
CA GLU A 42 13.90 -30.60 25.79
C GLU A 42 14.08 -29.13 26.18
N ALA A 43 14.88 -28.38 25.41
CA ALA A 43 15.09 -26.95 25.66
C ALA A 43 13.84 -26.11 25.40
N LEU A 44 13.03 -26.46 24.40
CA LEU A 44 11.81 -25.74 24.05
C LEU A 44 10.63 -26.07 24.97
N ASP A 45 10.63 -27.24 25.59
CA ASP A 45 9.55 -27.73 26.46
C ASP A 45 9.34 -26.86 27.71
N ASP A 46 10.38 -26.16 28.17
CA ASP A 46 10.30 -25.25 29.31
C ASP A 46 10.00 -23.79 28.94
N ILE A 47 9.97 -23.47 27.63
CA ILE A 47 9.80 -22.11 27.13
C ILE A 47 8.35 -21.86 26.76
N MET A 48 7.69 -21.02 27.56
CA MET A 48 6.32 -20.59 27.31
C MET A 48 6.26 -19.51 26.23
N VAL A 49 5.33 -19.66 25.29
CA VAL A 49 5.06 -18.69 24.22
C VAL A 49 3.68 -18.09 24.43
N TYR A 50 3.61 -16.77 24.62
CA TYR A 50 2.38 -16.03 24.85
C TYR A 50 2.00 -15.20 23.65
N VAL A 51 0.74 -15.30 23.21
CA VAL A 51 0.14 -14.36 22.27
C VAL A 51 -0.69 -13.37 23.07
N ASP A 52 -0.17 -12.15 23.21
CA ASP A 52 -0.76 -11.08 24.00
C ASP A 52 -1.35 -9.98 23.11
N SER A 53 -2.46 -10.32 22.47
CA SER A 53 -3.26 -9.39 21.67
C SER A 53 -4.67 -9.94 21.49
N PRO A 54 -5.72 -9.28 22.02
CA PRO A 54 -7.10 -9.71 21.82
C PRO A 54 -7.48 -9.84 20.35
N MET A 55 -6.95 -8.93 19.51
CA MET A 55 -7.16 -8.97 18.07
C MET A 55 -6.46 -10.18 17.42
N ALA A 56 -5.23 -10.51 17.85
CA ALA A 56 -4.51 -11.65 17.30
C ALA A 56 -5.15 -12.98 17.71
N ILE A 57 -5.68 -13.05 18.93
CA ILE A 57 -6.46 -14.20 19.41
C ILE A 57 -7.71 -14.38 18.54
N SER A 58 -8.51 -13.33 18.35
CA SER A 58 -9.70 -13.37 17.51
C SER A 58 -9.37 -13.73 16.05
N ALA A 59 -8.29 -13.19 15.50
CA ALA A 59 -7.83 -13.53 14.16
C ALA A 59 -7.44 -15.00 14.05
N THR A 60 -6.73 -15.54 15.04
CA THR A 60 -6.35 -16.96 15.09
C THR A 60 -7.58 -17.88 15.08
N GLU A 61 -8.65 -17.49 15.80
CA GLU A 61 -9.93 -18.22 15.76
C GLU A 61 -10.60 -18.17 14.39
N VAL A 62 -10.51 -17.05 13.68
CA VAL A 62 -10.97 -16.95 12.28
C VAL A 62 -10.17 -17.88 11.38
N PHE A 63 -8.84 -17.93 11.50
CA PHE A 63 -7.99 -18.85 10.73
C PHE A 63 -8.37 -20.32 11.00
N ARG A 64 -8.53 -20.70 12.28
CA ARG A 64 -8.92 -22.07 12.68
C ARG A 64 -10.27 -22.49 12.08
N ARG A 65 -11.23 -21.58 11.97
CA ARG A 65 -12.55 -21.84 11.38
C ARG A 65 -12.55 -21.89 9.85
N ASN A 66 -11.46 -21.49 9.20
CA ASN A 66 -11.38 -21.35 7.75
C ASN A 66 -10.26 -22.20 7.13
N ALA A 67 -9.97 -23.39 7.69
CA ALA A 67 -8.90 -24.28 7.21
C ALA A 67 -8.98 -24.62 5.70
N GLN A 68 -10.15 -24.50 5.07
CA GLN A 68 -10.36 -24.76 3.64
C GLN A 68 -9.56 -23.83 2.71
N VAL A 69 -9.14 -22.64 3.17
CA VAL A 69 -8.40 -21.67 2.35
C VAL A 69 -6.88 -21.80 2.46
N PHE A 70 -6.38 -22.74 3.27
CA PHE A 70 -4.94 -22.97 3.41
C PHE A 70 -4.37 -23.69 2.17
N ASP A 71 -3.04 -23.67 2.06
CA ASP A 71 -2.35 -24.49 1.08
C ASP A 71 -2.50 -25.99 1.37
N GLU A 72 -2.17 -26.82 0.38
CA GLU A 72 -2.32 -28.28 0.49
C GLU A 72 -1.38 -28.91 1.52
N GLU A 73 -0.22 -28.30 1.77
CA GLU A 73 0.72 -28.74 2.81
C GLU A 73 0.09 -28.60 4.20
N THR A 74 -0.40 -27.41 4.52
CA THR A 74 -1.04 -27.12 5.81
C THR A 74 -2.33 -27.90 5.99
N LYS A 75 -3.13 -28.07 4.92
CA LYS A 75 -4.31 -28.95 4.96
C LYS A 75 -3.94 -30.38 5.30
N SER A 76 -2.90 -30.92 4.66
CA SER A 76 -2.41 -32.28 4.95
C SER A 76 -1.94 -32.40 6.40
N TYR A 77 -1.27 -31.37 6.92
CA TYR A 77 -0.86 -31.28 8.32
C TYR A 77 -2.06 -31.32 9.28
N ILE A 78 -3.14 -30.60 8.96
CA ILE A 78 -4.41 -30.62 9.72
C ILE A 78 -5.07 -32.00 9.66
N LEU A 79 -5.13 -32.61 8.47
CA LEU A 79 -5.76 -33.93 8.26
C LEU A 79 -5.06 -35.05 9.02
N ASN A 80 -3.76 -34.92 9.29
CA ASN A 80 -2.99 -35.83 10.12
C ASN A 80 -3.28 -35.67 11.64
N GLY A 81 -4.24 -34.83 12.01
CA GLY A 81 -4.70 -34.64 13.40
C GLY A 81 -3.89 -33.61 14.18
N THR A 82 -2.98 -32.87 13.53
CA THR A 82 -2.19 -31.81 14.17
C THR A 82 -2.86 -30.46 13.99
N ASN A 83 -2.98 -29.66 15.06
CA ASN A 83 -3.46 -28.30 14.96
C ASN A 83 -2.29 -27.36 14.62
N PRO A 84 -2.20 -26.78 13.40
CA PRO A 84 -1.06 -25.95 13.00
C PRO A 84 -0.93 -24.67 13.83
N LEU A 85 -2.04 -24.19 14.41
CA LEU A 85 -2.11 -22.95 15.17
C LEU A 85 -2.20 -23.20 16.67
N ASP A 86 -1.69 -24.33 17.14
CA ASP A 86 -1.66 -24.67 18.56
C ASP A 86 -0.49 -25.60 18.86
N PHE A 87 0.15 -25.42 20.03
CA PHE A 87 1.20 -26.30 20.53
C PHE A 87 1.26 -26.25 22.05
N LYS A 88 1.88 -27.27 22.67
CA LYS A 88 1.89 -27.52 24.12
C LYS A 88 2.14 -26.26 24.98
N ASN A 89 3.11 -25.45 24.57
CA ASN A 89 3.59 -24.29 25.33
C ASN A 89 3.00 -22.94 24.88
N LEU A 90 2.03 -22.97 23.95
CA LEU A 90 1.34 -21.77 23.50
C LEU A 90 0.25 -21.35 24.49
N ARG A 91 0.20 -20.08 24.86
CA ARG A 91 -0.86 -19.51 25.70
C ARG A 91 -1.38 -18.21 25.09
N PHE A 92 -2.69 -18.02 25.19
CA PHE A 92 -3.37 -16.83 24.69
C PHE A 92 -3.77 -15.95 25.86
N THR A 93 -3.28 -14.71 25.87
CA THR A 93 -3.49 -13.75 26.95
C THR A 93 -4.63 -12.80 26.57
N ARG A 94 -5.79 -12.97 27.21
CA ARG A 94 -7.02 -12.25 26.82
C ARG A 94 -7.21 -10.99 27.64
N THR A 95 -6.98 -11.04 28.95
CA THR A 95 -7.29 -9.93 29.85
C THR A 95 -6.12 -8.97 30.04
N SER A 96 -6.42 -7.78 30.55
CA SER A 96 -5.38 -6.78 30.88
C SER A 96 -4.56 -7.22 32.08
N GLU A 97 -5.21 -7.90 33.03
CA GLU A 97 -4.62 -8.43 34.25
C GLU A 97 -3.59 -9.52 33.92
N GLU A 98 -3.93 -10.46 33.03
CA GLU A 98 -2.98 -11.47 32.55
C GLU A 98 -1.80 -10.82 31.83
N SER A 99 -2.04 -9.84 30.94
CA SER A 99 -0.99 -9.10 30.23
C SER A 99 -0.03 -8.39 31.18
N LYS A 100 -0.56 -7.74 32.22
CA LYS A 100 0.24 -7.11 33.28
C LYS A 100 1.06 -8.14 34.05
N ALA A 101 0.46 -9.29 34.39
CA ALA A 101 1.15 -10.36 35.10
C ALA A 101 2.35 -10.90 34.30
N LEU A 102 2.26 -10.99 32.97
CA LEU A 102 3.39 -11.41 32.12
C LEU A 102 4.62 -10.52 32.28
N ASN A 103 4.41 -9.21 32.47
CA ASN A 103 5.50 -8.23 32.66
C ASN A 103 6.14 -8.32 34.07
N LEU A 104 5.42 -8.86 35.04
CA LEU A 104 5.87 -8.98 36.43
C LEU A 104 6.51 -10.34 36.72
N ASP A 105 6.18 -11.36 35.94
CA ASP A 105 6.72 -12.71 36.09
C ASP A 105 8.22 -12.74 35.66
N PRO A 106 9.16 -13.09 36.55
CA PRO A 106 10.58 -13.14 36.23
C PRO A 106 10.98 -14.35 35.39
N LYS A 107 10.09 -15.35 35.20
CA LYS A 107 10.41 -16.52 34.39
C LYS A 107 10.62 -16.09 32.93
N PRO A 108 11.75 -16.46 32.29
CA PRO A 108 11.98 -16.20 30.87
C PRO A 108 10.86 -16.76 30.01
N LYS A 109 10.38 -15.96 29.05
CA LYS A 109 9.27 -16.32 28.16
C LYS A 109 9.35 -15.60 26.82
N VAL A 110 8.62 -16.12 25.83
CA VAL A 110 8.40 -15.46 24.54
C VAL A 110 7.05 -14.77 24.56
N ILE A 111 6.97 -13.50 24.18
CA ILE A 111 5.73 -12.73 24.08
C ILE A 111 5.60 -12.18 22.66
N ILE A 112 4.59 -12.67 21.94
CA ILE A 112 4.16 -12.14 20.64
C ILE A 112 3.02 -11.17 20.90
N SER A 113 3.19 -9.90 20.54
CA SER A 113 2.18 -8.88 20.83
C SER A 113 2.04 -7.88 19.69
N ALA A 114 0.81 -7.41 19.50
CA ALA A 114 0.46 -6.38 18.54
C ALA A 114 0.58 -4.97 19.16
N SER A 115 0.89 -3.93 18.38
CA SER A 115 1.07 -3.90 16.92
C SER A 115 2.50 -4.20 16.42
N GLY A 116 2.62 -4.67 15.18
CA GLY A 116 3.90 -5.08 14.57
C GLY A 116 4.92 -3.97 14.32
N MET A 117 4.50 -2.71 14.35
CA MET A 117 5.39 -1.53 14.25
C MET A 117 5.52 -0.75 15.57
N CYS A 118 5.02 -1.32 16.67
CA CYS A 118 5.15 -0.77 18.03
C CYS A 118 4.41 0.56 18.31
N GLU A 119 3.53 1.00 17.42
CA GLU A 119 2.84 2.29 17.53
C GLU A 119 1.75 2.33 18.63
N ALA A 120 1.06 1.21 18.78
CA ALA A 120 -0.05 1.07 19.71
C ALA A 120 -0.20 -0.37 20.22
N GLY A 121 -0.99 -0.52 21.29
CA GLY A 121 -1.36 -1.81 21.87
C GLY A 121 -0.46 -2.26 23.01
N ARG A 122 -0.65 -3.52 23.41
CA ARG A 122 0.04 -4.15 24.55
C ARG A 122 1.54 -4.25 24.34
N ILE A 123 2.00 -4.29 23.08
CA ILE A 123 3.43 -4.30 22.75
C ILE A 123 4.20 -3.14 23.41
N LYS A 124 3.61 -1.94 23.51
CA LYS A 124 4.28 -0.79 24.16
C LYS A 124 4.54 -1.01 25.64
N HIS A 125 3.63 -1.73 26.31
CA HIS A 125 3.84 -2.13 27.70
C HIS A 125 4.96 -3.15 27.80
N HIS A 126 5.00 -4.17 26.95
CA HIS A 126 6.10 -5.14 26.96
C HIS A 126 7.45 -4.50 26.64
N LEU A 127 7.50 -3.61 25.64
CA LEU A 127 8.71 -2.84 25.32
C LEU A 127 9.16 -1.98 26.49
N LYS A 128 8.23 -1.28 27.18
CA LYS A 128 8.56 -0.50 28.38
C LYS A 128 9.26 -1.34 29.47
N HIS A 129 8.86 -2.61 29.65
CA HIS A 129 9.44 -3.48 30.68
C HIS A 129 10.70 -4.22 30.23
N ASN A 130 11.00 -4.28 28.93
CA ASN A 130 12.06 -5.13 28.41
C ASN A 130 13.16 -4.38 27.64
N LEU A 131 12.90 -3.22 27.03
CA LEU A 131 13.90 -2.50 26.22
C LEU A 131 15.15 -2.08 26.99
N TRP A 132 15.00 -1.70 28.26
CA TRP A 132 16.12 -1.30 29.13
C TRP A 132 16.86 -2.50 29.75
N ASN A 133 16.36 -3.72 29.56
CA ASN A 133 16.94 -4.91 30.15
C ASN A 133 17.92 -5.56 29.16
N PRO A 134 19.23 -5.56 29.43
CA PRO A 134 20.23 -6.15 28.52
C PRO A 134 20.11 -7.67 28.36
N LYS A 135 19.36 -8.34 29.25
CA LYS A 135 19.07 -9.77 29.10
C LYS A 135 17.96 -10.02 28.07
N ALA A 136 17.10 -9.06 27.78
CA ALA A 136 16.00 -9.27 26.85
C ALA A 136 16.47 -9.26 25.38
N SER A 137 15.64 -9.81 24.49
CA SER A 137 15.77 -9.63 23.04
C SER A 137 14.45 -9.13 22.46
N ILE A 138 14.53 -8.18 21.54
CA ILE A 138 13.39 -7.73 20.73
C ILE A 138 13.60 -8.23 19.31
N ILE A 139 12.65 -9.00 18.79
CA ILE A 139 12.73 -9.62 17.47
C ILE A 139 11.67 -9.00 16.57
N PHE A 140 12.11 -8.17 15.62
CA PHE A 140 11.26 -7.66 14.56
C PHE A 140 11.19 -8.68 13.41
N VAL A 141 9.98 -9.01 12.98
CA VAL A 141 9.69 -10.03 11.96
C VAL A 141 8.93 -9.46 10.76
N GLY A 142 9.01 -8.15 10.56
CA GLY A 142 8.29 -7.47 9.50
C GLY A 142 8.79 -6.06 9.29
N TYR A 143 8.40 -5.48 8.15
CA TYR A 143 8.81 -4.15 7.77
C TYR A 143 8.43 -3.09 8.80
N GLN A 144 9.35 -2.15 9.06
CA GLN A 144 9.17 -1.04 9.99
C GLN A 144 9.17 0.27 9.22
N SER A 145 7.98 0.89 9.11
CA SER A 145 7.81 2.14 8.37
C SER A 145 8.54 3.30 9.05
N VAL A 146 9.10 4.20 8.24
CA VAL A 146 9.71 5.45 8.70
C VAL A 146 8.73 6.24 9.57
N GLY A 147 9.23 6.76 10.69
CA GLY A 147 8.44 7.53 11.66
C GLY A 147 7.76 6.68 12.74
N THR A 148 7.84 5.35 12.68
CA THR A 148 7.32 4.47 13.74
C THR A 148 8.35 4.23 14.85
N LEU A 149 7.87 3.93 16.06
CA LEU A 149 8.72 3.53 17.18
C LEU A 149 9.54 2.28 16.84
N GLY A 150 8.95 1.31 16.15
CA GLY A 150 9.65 0.11 15.73
C GLY A 150 10.82 0.42 14.80
N ARG A 151 10.67 1.40 13.90
CA ARG A 151 11.76 1.85 13.03
C ARG A 151 12.89 2.52 13.79
N CYS A 152 12.59 3.41 14.74
CA CYS A 152 13.60 4.02 15.61
C CYS A 152 14.45 2.97 16.34
N ILE A 153 13.81 1.93 16.89
CA ILE A 153 14.51 0.85 17.60
C ILE A 153 15.41 0.05 16.64
N VAL A 154 14.90 -0.29 15.45
CA VAL A 154 15.65 -1.03 14.43
C VAL A 154 16.83 -0.24 13.87
N ASP A 155 16.68 1.07 13.69
CA ASP A 155 17.74 1.97 13.22
C ASP A 155 18.84 2.19 14.28
N GLY A 156 18.64 1.69 15.51
CA GLY A 156 19.66 1.63 16.55
C GLY A 156 19.64 2.80 17.53
N ASP A 157 18.53 3.52 17.64
CA ASP A 157 18.37 4.61 18.60
C ASP A 157 18.64 4.14 20.03
N LYS A 158 19.58 4.79 20.71
CA LYS A 158 19.97 4.45 22.09
C LYS A 158 18.92 4.80 23.13
N THR A 159 17.95 5.63 22.77
CA THR A 159 16.86 6.05 23.65
C THR A 159 15.62 6.32 22.84
N VAL A 160 14.49 5.78 23.28
CA VAL A 160 13.18 5.97 22.66
C VAL A 160 12.16 6.46 23.68
N THR A 161 11.08 7.08 23.23
CA THR A 161 10.01 7.57 24.11
C THR A 161 8.81 6.64 24.06
N ILE A 162 8.41 6.09 25.21
CA ILE A 162 7.23 5.24 25.36
C ILE A 162 6.37 5.79 26.50
N PHE A 163 5.10 6.11 26.22
CA PHE A 163 4.17 6.73 27.18
C PHE A 163 4.71 8.03 27.83
N GLY A 164 5.49 8.81 27.08
CA GLY A 164 6.10 10.06 27.56
C GLY A 164 7.38 9.86 28.39
N GLU A 165 7.77 8.61 28.66
CA GLU A 165 9.00 8.27 29.38
C GLU A 165 10.12 7.95 28.39
N ARG A 166 11.33 8.45 28.67
CA ARG A 166 12.54 8.11 27.90
C ARG A 166 13.12 6.80 28.41
N ILE A 167 13.27 5.83 27.52
CA ILE A 167 13.73 4.47 27.84
C ILE A 167 15.03 4.22 27.07
N GLN A 168 16.08 3.78 27.78
CA GLN A 168 17.32 3.33 27.16
C GLN A 168 17.12 1.98 26.47
N VAL A 169 17.70 1.83 25.29
CA VAL A 169 17.65 0.60 24.52
C VAL A 169 18.93 -0.20 24.80
N GLU A 170 18.82 -1.12 25.75
CA GLU A 170 19.91 -2.03 26.17
C GLU A 170 19.64 -3.48 25.76
N ALA A 171 18.38 -3.84 25.48
CA ALA A 171 18.02 -5.15 24.96
C ALA A 171 18.64 -5.43 23.60
N GLU A 172 18.90 -6.71 23.30
CA GLU A 172 19.40 -7.11 21.98
C GLU A 172 18.31 -6.97 20.92
N ILE A 173 18.58 -6.20 19.87
CA ILE A 173 17.63 -5.97 18.77
C ILE A 173 17.99 -6.87 17.60
N HIS A 174 17.03 -7.68 17.15
CA HIS A 174 17.15 -8.53 15.97
C HIS A 174 16.08 -8.17 14.96
N ASN A 175 16.47 -8.01 13.70
CA ASN A 175 15.56 -7.71 12.60
C ASN A 175 15.64 -8.82 11.54
N PHE A 176 14.59 -9.63 11.44
CA PHE A 176 14.48 -10.72 10.47
C PHE A 176 13.58 -10.28 9.32
N GLN A 177 14.20 -9.85 8.22
CA GLN A 177 13.51 -9.34 7.04
C GLN A 177 12.77 -10.44 6.24
N GLY A 178 13.14 -11.71 6.41
CA GLY A 178 12.57 -12.85 5.68
C GLY A 178 11.15 -13.29 6.11
N PHE A 179 10.56 -12.66 7.13
CA PHE A 179 9.20 -12.96 7.60
C PHE A 179 8.17 -11.96 7.09
N SER A 180 8.51 -11.12 6.11
CA SER A 180 7.54 -10.24 5.46
C SER A 180 6.60 -11.04 4.56
N GLY A 181 5.30 -10.74 4.59
CA GLY A 181 4.33 -11.32 3.64
C GLY A 181 4.40 -10.67 2.26
N HIS A 182 5.30 -9.71 2.07
CA HIS A 182 5.53 -9.04 0.80
C HIS A 182 6.64 -9.75 0.04
N ALA A 183 6.43 -9.99 -1.26
CA ALA A 183 7.50 -10.43 -2.15
C ALA A 183 8.67 -9.44 -2.13
N ASP A 184 9.88 -9.97 -2.16
CA ASP A 184 11.08 -9.16 -2.36
C ASP A 184 11.18 -8.70 -3.82
N LYS A 185 12.26 -7.97 -4.13
CA LYS A 185 12.50 -7.45 -5.48
C LYS A 185 12.48 -8.57 -6.52
N ASP A 186 13.15 -9.68 -6.24
CA ASP A 186 13.30 -10.77 -7.19
C ASP A 186 11.98 -11.52 -7.39
N GLY A 187 11.21 -11.75 -6.32
CA GLY A 187 9.87 -12.31 -6.40
C GLY A 187 8.88 -11.41 -7.15
N LEU A 188 8.98 -10.09 -7.01
CA LEU A 188 8.18 -9.15 -7.81
C LEU A 188 8.57 -9.20 -9.28
N LEU A 189 9.87 -9.30 -9.60
CA LEU A 189 10.34 -9.43 -10.97
C LEU A 189 9.92 -10.77 -11.58
N GLU A 190 9.98 -11.87 -10.84
CA GLU A 190 9.49 -13.18 -11.28
C GLU A 190 7.98 -13.12 -11.58
N TRP A 191 7.20 -12.47 -10.69
CA TRP A 191 5.77 -12.27 -10.90
C TRP A 191 5.47 -11.47 -12.17
N VAL A 192 6.21 -10.38 -12.44
CA VAL A 192 6.10 -9.61 -13.69
C VAL A 192 6.50 -10.44 -14.91
N GLY A 193 7.51 -11.31 -14.78
CA GLY A 193 7.93 -12.23 -15.85
C GLY A 193 6.92 -13.33 -16.16
N GLY A 194 6.05 -13.68 -15.22
CA GLY A 194 5.04 -14.73 -15.36
C GLY A 194 3.86 -14.41 -16.29
N PHE A 195 3.71 -13.16 -16.72
CA PHE A 195 2.61 -12.75 -17.60
C PHE A 195 2.78 -13.30 -19.03
N ARG A 196 1.86 -14.15 -19.47
CA ARG A 196 1.86 -14.74 -20.84
C ARG A 196 1.64 -13.70 -21.94
N LYS A 197 0.90 -12.64 -21.64
CA LYS A 197 0.71 -11.48 -22.53
C LYS A 197 1.35 -10.28 -21.86
N PRO A 198 2.26 -9.56 -22.55
CA PRO A 198 2.88 -8.36 -22.00
C PRO A 198 1.81 -7.37 -21.51
N PRO A 199 1.92 -6.86 -20.27
CA PRO A 199 1.07 -5.78 -19.82
C PRO A 199 1.33 -4.55 -20.72
N HIS A 200 0.26 -3.84 -21.11
CA HIS A 200 0.43 -2.57 -21.81
C HIS A 200 1.12 -1.54 -20.91
N GLU A 201 0.83 -1.60 -19.61
CA GLU A 201 1.33 -0.65 -18.62
C GLU A 201 1.36 -1.28 -17.23
N ILE A 202 2.33 -0.86 -16.42
CA ILE A 202 2.49 -1.29 -15.03
C ILE A 202 2.44 -0.06 -14.14
N PHE A 203 1.59 -0.07 -13.12
CA PHE A 203 1.52 1.01 -12.14
C PHE A 203 2.19 0.56 -10.84
N LEU A 204 3.23 1.27 -10.44
CA LEU A 204 3.90 1.06 -9.17
C LEU A 204 3.25 1.95 -8.11
N VAL A 205 2.68 1.30 -7.10
CA VAL A 205 1.99 1.95 -5.98
C VAL A 205 2.74 1.64 -4.68
N HIS A 206 2.06 1.64 -3.53
CA HIS A 206 2.52 1.23 -2.19
C HIS A 206 4.01 0.77 -2.06
N GLY A 207 4.90 1.73 -1.81
CA GLY A 207 6.32 1.50 -1.58
C GLY A 207 7.06 2.83 -1.41
N GLU A 208 8.26 2.79 -0.83
CA GLU A 208 9.13 3.96 -0.77
C GLU A 208 9.52 4.41 -2.18
N GLU A 209 9.66 5.73 -2.39
CA GLU A 209 9.97 6.31 -3.70
C GLU A 209 11.23 5.69 -4.34
N SER A 210 12.29 5.53 -3.54
CA SER A 210 13.55 4.91 -3.98
C SER A 210 13.37 3.43 -4.36
N ALA A 211 12.52 2.69 -3.64
CA ALA A 211 12.24 1.28 -3.92
C ALA A 211 11.40 1.12 -5.20
N LYS A 212 10.36 1.95 -5.36
CA LYS A 212 9.53 1.98 -6.58
C LYS A 212 10.37 2.32 -7.80
N ARG A 213 11.24 3.33 -7.71
CA ARG A 213 12.15 3.72 -8.80
C ARG A 213 13.11 2.60 -9.20
N GLN A 214 13.75 1.95 -8.24
CA GLN A 214 14.65 0.83 -8.52
C GLN A 214 13.92 -0.36 -9.14
N LEU A 215 12.70 -0.64 -8.71
CA LEU A 215 11.86 -1.69 -9.29
C LEU A 215 11.46 -1.34 -10.73
N ALA A 216 11.06 -0.10 -10.99
CA ALA A 216 10.75 0.41 -12.34
C ALA A 216 11.93 0.23 -13.30
N GLU A 217 13.13 0.64 -12.86
CA GLU A 217 14.35 0.50 -13.63
C GLU A 217 14.65 -0.98 -13.94
N SER A 218 14.50 -1.86 -12.94
CA SER A 218 14.74 -3.30 -13.11
C SER A 218 13.72 -3.96 -14.05
N ILE A 219 12.44 -3.60 -13.95
CA ILE A 219 11.38 -4.08 -14.85
C ILE A 219 11.69 -3.68 -16.30
N ARG A 220 12.11 -2.43 -16.52
CA ARG A 220 12.47 -1.92 -17.84
C ARG A 220 13.70 -2.61 -18.41
N GLU A 221 14.74 -2.83 -17.60
CA GLU A 221 15.98 -3.47 -18.04
C GLU A 221 15.79 -4.95 -18.38
N ILE A 222 15.02 -5.69 -17.59
CA ILE A 222 14.87 -7.13 -17.75
C ILE A 222 13.81 -7.47 -18.79
N TYR A 223 12.67 -6.78 -18.76
CA TYR A 223 11.49 -7.13 -19.57
C TYR A 223 11.16 -6.11 -20.67
N GLY A 224 11.79 -4.93 -20.66
CA GLY A 224 11.46 -3.85 -21.60
C GLY A 224 10.11 -3.18 -21.32
N TYR A 225 9.44 -3.52 -20.21
CA TYR A 225 8.13 -2.97 -19.88
C TYR A 225 8.26 -1.55 -19.32
N GLN A 226 7.31 -0.70 -19.70
CA GLN A 226 7.17 0.61 -19.09
C GLN A 226 6.36 0.50 -17.81
N SER A 227 6.77 1.27 -16.80
CA SER A 227 6.05 1.35 -15.53
C SER A 227 5.90 2.81 -15.11
N ILE A 228 4.70 3.17 -14.67
CA ILE A 228 4.38 4.48 -14.10
C ILE A 228 4.54 4.39 -12.58
N ASP A 229 5.35 5.28 -12.02
CA ASP A 229 5.38 5.49 -10.58
C ASP A 229 4.20 6.38 -10.17
N VAL A 230 3.21 5.81 -9.49
CA VAL A 230 2.03 6.56 -9.06
C VAL A 230 2.38 7.41 -7.85
N GLN A 231 2.26 8.74 -8.04
CA GLN A 231 2.51 9.72 -7.00
C GLN A 231 1.19 10.27 -6.44
N GLN A 232 1.10 10.32 -5.10
CA GLN A 232 -0.01 10.97 -4.38
C GLN A 232 -1.41 10.59 -4.91
N VAL A 233 -2.32 11.56 -5.02
CA VAL A 233 -3.65 11.40 -5.60
C VAL A 233 -3.54 11.65 -7.10
N SER A 234 -3.46 10.59 -7.88
CA SER A 234 -3.40 10.64 -9.35
C SER A 234 -4.65 10.00 -9.98
N GLU A 235 -5.12 10.57 -11.09
CA GLU A 235 -6.17 9.97 -11.93
C GLU A 235 -5.61 9.68 -13.32
N TYR A 236 -5.80 8.44 -13.78
CA TYR A 236 -5.34 7.95 -15.09
C TYR A 236 -6.51 7.50 -15.94
N ASN A 237 -6.53 7.92 -17.21
CA ASN A 237 -7.41 7.35 -18.21
C ASN A 237 -6.69 6.23 -18.97
N LEU A 238 -7.21 5.01 -18.88
CA LEU A 238 -6.64 3.85 -19.56
C LEU A 238 -7.18 3.76 -20.99
N SER A 239 -6.35 4.05 -21.98
CA SER A 239 -6.68 3.91 -23.40
C SER A 239 -5.90 2.76 -24.04
N LYS A 240 -6.26 2.38 -25.27
CA LYS A 240 -5.47 1.40 -26.04
C LYS A 240 -4.05 1.88 -26.36
N ASP A 241 -3.84 3.19 -26.35
CA ASP A 241 -2.58 3.84 -26.71
C ASP A 241 -1.70 4.19 -25.48
N GLY A 242 -2.14 3.79 -24.27
CA GLY A 242 -1.45 4.02 -22.99
C GLY A 242 -2.31 4.77 -21.97
N ALA A 243 -1.80 4.89 -20.75
CA ALA A 243 -2.37 5.69 -19.68
C ALA A 243 -1.84 7.11 -19.73
N VAL A 244 -2.75 8.06 -19.56
CA VAL A 244 -2.45 9.49 -19.57
C VAL A 244 -3.07 10.09 -18.32
N THR A 245 -2.33 10.95 -17.61
CA THR A 245 -2.91 11.66 -16.46
C THR A 245 -3.98 12.64 -16.93
N ARG A 246 -4.96 12.97 -16.07
CA ARG A 246 -5.92 14.04 -16.40
C ARG A 246 -5.24 15.37 -16.71
N GLU A 247 -4.18 15.70 -15.98
CA GLU A 247 -3.39 16.92 -16.17
C GLU A 247 -2.68 16.94 -17.54
N ASP A 248 -2.15 15.80 -18.00
CA ASP A 248 -1.61 15.65 -19.35
C ASP A 248 -2.69 15.77 -20.45
N ILE A 249 -3.92 15.31 -20.17
CA ILE A 249 -5.07 15.46 -21.09
C ILE A 249 -5.49 16.93 -21.19
N GLU A 250 -5.60 17.63 -20.06
CA GLU A 250 -5.93 19.04 -19.99
C GLU A 250 -4.86 19.88 -20.70
N THR A 251 -3.58 19.57 -20.48
CA THR A 251 -2.45 20.24 -21.15
C THR A 251 -2.45 19.99 -22.67
N ARG A 252 -2.79 18.78 -23.14
CA ARG A 252 -2.92 18.46 -24.58
C ARG A 252 -4.10 19.15 -25.24
N LEU A 253 -5.22 19.32 -24.54
CA LEU A 253 -6.39 20.04 -25.03
C LEU A 253 -6.09 21.53 -25.31
N VAL A 254 -5.12 22.12 -24.59
CA VAL A 254 -4.66 23.51 -24.75
C VAL A 254 -3.36 23.61 -25.57
N SER A 255 -2.96 22.55 -26.28
CA SER A 255 -1.76 22.57 -27.11
C SER A 255 -1.83 23.60 -28.27
N PRO A 256 -0.69 24.16 -28.72
CA PRO A 256 -0.63 25.06 -29.87
C PRO A 256 -1.32 24.51 -31.12
N GLU A 257 -1.27 23.19 -31.32
CA GLU A 257 -1.90 22.47 -32.42
C GLU A 257 -3.44 22.46 -32.30
N SER A 258 -3.97 22.24 -31.09
CA SER A 258 -5.41 22.31 -30.81
C SER A 258 -5.95 23.73 -31.01
N ILE A 259 -5.21 24.74 -30.54
CA ILE A 259 -5.54 26.15 -30.76
C ILE A 259 -5.51 26.49 -32.26
N TRP A 260 -4.52 25.99 -32.99
CA TRP A 260 -4.42 26.17 -34.44
C TRP A 260 -5.59 25.51 -35.18
N ALA A 261 -6.01 24.32 -34.78
CA ALA A 261 -7.17 23.63 -35.36
C ALA A 261 -8.48 24.39 -35.14
N ILE A 262 -8.67 24.98 -33.94
CA ILE A 262 -9.82 25.85 -33.63
C ILE A 262 -9.79 27.11 -34.51
N LYS A 263 -8.63 27.78 -34.61
CA LYS A 263 -8.46 28.95 -35.50
C LYS A 263 -8.80 28.60 -36.95
N LYS A 264 -8.31 27.46 -37.46
CA LYS A 264 -8.59 27.01 -38.83
C LYS A 264 -10.08 26.78 -39.08
N LYS A 265 -10.79 26.17 -38.12
CA LYS A 265 -12.26 25.99 -38.22
C LYS A 265 -12.99 27.34 -38.27
N LEU A 266 -12.58 28.31 -37.46
CA LEU A 266 -13.18 29.65 -37.49
C LEU A 266 -12.94 30.37 -38.82
N TYR A 267 -11.74 30.25 -39.40
CA TYR A 267 -11.46 30.78 -40.74
C TYR A 267 -12.35 30.15 -41.81
N ASN A 268 -12.59 28.84 -41.75
CA ASN A 268 -13.49 28.17 -42.70
C ASN A 268 -14.94 28.65 -42.55
N VAL A 269 -15.44 28.83 -41.32
CA VAL A 269 -16.79 29.36 -41.08
C VAL A 269 -16.92 30.79 -41.64
N HIS A 270 -15.90 31.63 -41.43
CA HIS A 270 -15.86 32.97 -42.03
C HIS A 270 -15.91 32.92 -43.56
N ASP A 271 -15.12 32.05 -44.20
CA ASP A 271 -15.09 31.91 -45.65
C ASP A 271 -16.45 31.45 -46.22
N GLU A 272 -17.12 30.49 -45.57
CA GLU A 272 -18.46 30.05 -45.94
C GLU A 272 -19.50 31.19 -45.80
N LEU A 273 -19.44 31.98 -44.72
CA LEU A 273 -20.34 33.14 -44.55
C LEU A 273 -20.11 34.20 -45.65
N VAL A 274 -18.86 34.45 -46.05
CA VAL A 274 -18.55 35.35 -47.16
C VAL A 274 -19.11 34.83 -48.49
N LYS A 275 -19.01 33.52 -48.76
CA LYS A 275 -19.61 32.90 -49.95
C LYS A 275 -21.13 33.04 -49.97
N VAL A 276 -21.78 32.85 -48.82
CA VAL A 276 -23.23 33.06 -48.68
C VAL A 276 -23.56 34.50 -49.06
N LEU A 277 -22.91 35.50 -48.45
CA LEU A 277 -23.15 36.92 -48.73
C LEU A 277 -22.95 37.31 -50.19
N TYR A 278 -21.92 36.76 -50.83
CA TYR A 278 -21.63 37.00 -52.26
C TYR A 278 -22.74 36.42 -53.15
N ASN A 279 -23.22 35.22 -52.83
CA ASN A 279 -24.33 34.59 -53.55
C ASN A 279 -25.66 35.33 -53.31
N THR A 280 -25.89 35.87 -52.10
CA THR A 280 -27.09 36.67 -51.81
C THR A 280 -27.13 37.94 -52.63
N GLN A 281 -25.98 38.64 -52.83
CA GLN A 281 -25.91 39.83 -53.70
C GLN A 281 -26.32 39.56 -55.15
N LEU A 282 -26.12 38.34 -55.65
CA LEU A 282 -26.59 37.91 -56.98
C LEU A 282 -28.08 37.54 -57.02
N ALA A 283 -28.72 37.28 -55.87
CA ALA A 283 -30.06 36.69 -55.76
C ALA A 283 -31.15 37.64 -55.20
N VAL A 284 -30.86 38.94 -54.99
CA VAL A 284 -31.77 39.89 -54.27
C VAL A 284 -33.07 40.23 -55.02
N THR A 285 -33.31 39.71 -56.21
CA THR A 285 -34.58 39.96 -56.94
C THR A 285 -35.54 38.78 -56.79
N GLY A 286 -36.59 38.92 -55.97
CA GLY A 286 -37.71 37.98 -55.89
C GLY A 286 -37.92 37.21 -54.58
N LEU A 287 -37.36 37.65 -53.45
CA LEU A 287 -37.59 37.01 -52.14
C LEU A 287 -39.02 37.23 -51.63
N SER A 288 -39.64 36.19 -51.06
CA SER A 288 -40.94 36.29 -50.40
C SER A 288 -40.82 36.87 -48.98
N PRO A 289 -41.89 37.48 -48.43
CA PRO A 289 -41.90 37.98 -47.05
C PRO A 289 -41.55 36.91 -46.00
N GLU A 290 -41.93 35.66 -46.23
CA GLU A 290 -41.60 34.53 -45.36
C GLU A 290 -40.10 34.23 -45.37
N GLN A 291 -39.48 34.23 -46.55
CA GLN A 291 -38.02 34.04 -46.69
C GLN A 291 -37.24 35.16 -46.01
N VAL A 292 -37.72 36.41 -46.10
CA VAL A 292 -37.10 37.55 -45.41
C VAL A 292 -37.19 37.39 -43.89
N ALA A 293 -38.32 36.93 -43.36
CA ALA A 293 -38.48 36.69 -41.93
C ALA A 293 -37.58 35.54 -41.43
N GLU A 294 -37.47 34.46 -42.20
CA GLU A 294 -36.58 33.32 -41.88
C GLU A 294 -35.11 33.73 -41.89
N ILE A 295 -34.67 34.48 -42.90
CA ILE A 295 -33.30 35.02 -42.97
C ILE A 295 -32.99 35.91 -41.76
N ASN A 296 -33.91 36.80 -41.36
CA ASN A 296 -33.71 37.65 -40.19
C ASN A 296 -33.56 36.86 -38.89
N ASN A 297 -34.36 35.79 -38.71
CA ASN A 297 -34.23 34.93 -37.52
C ASN A 297 -32.87 34.21 -37.48
N LEU A 298 -32.40 33.70 -38.62
CA LEU A 298 -31.08 33.07 -38.73
C LEU A 298 -29.94 34.05 -38.44
N ILE A 299 -30.05 35.31 -38.89
CA ILE A 299 -29.07 36.36 -38.58
C ILE A 299 -29.01 36.60 -37.07
N LEU A 300 -30.15 36.73 -36.40
CA LEU A 300 -30.22 36.93 -34.94
C LEU A 300 -29.57 35.77 -34.17
N GLU A 301 -29.74 34.53 -34.65
CA GLU A 301 -29.11 33.36 -34.05
C GLU A 301 -27.58 33.37 -34.24
N ILE A 302 -27.11 33.75 -35.42
CA ILE A 302 -25.68 33.91 -35.71
C ILE A 302 -25.07 35.01 -34.84
N GLU A 303 -25.71 36.17 -34.71
CA GLU A 303 -25.25 37.27 -33.86
C GLU A 303 -25.13 36.85 -32.39
N LYS A 304 -26.13 36.12 -31.88
CA LYS A 304 -26.09 35.56 -30.52
C LYS A 304 -24.92 34.58 -30.35
N ASN A 305 -24.68 33.72 -31.33
CA ASN A 305 -23.59 32.74 -31.29
C ASN A 305 -22.21 33.42 -31.37
N ILE A 306 -22.07 34.51 -32.14
CA ILE A 306 -20.85 35.31 -32.20
C ILE A 306 -20.56 35.99 -30.86
N LEU A 307 -21.56 36.57 -30.20
CA LEU A 307 -21.42 37.17 -28.87
C LEU A 307 -21.00 36.13 -27.81
N ASN A 308 -21.61 34.94 -27.83
CA ASN A 308 -21.25 33.85 -26.94
C ASN A 308 -19.82 33.33 -27.20
N LEU A 309 -19.41 33.22 -28.47
CA LEU A 309 -18.05 32.83 -28.82
C LEU A 309 -17.05 33.89 -28.36
N GLY A 310 -17.34 35.17 -28.57
CA GLY A 310 -16.52 36.29 -28.12
C GLY A 310 -16.31 36.27 -26.62
N SER A 311 -17.37 36.04 -25.83
CA SER A 311 -17.28 35.98 -24.37
C SER A 311 -16.49 34.76 -23.86
N VAL A 312 -16.51 33.63 -24.55
CA VAL A 312 -15.69 32.45 -24.22
C VAL A 312 -14.20 32.70 -24.52
N VAL A 313 -13.89 33.42 -25.59
CA VAL A 313 -12.51 33.70 -26.01
C VAL A 313 -11.85 34.83 -25.19
N THR A 314 -12.64 35.80 -24.69
CA THR A 314 -12.13 36.93 -23.89
C THR A 314 -12.22 36.72 -22.37
N ARG A 315 -12.74 35.58 -21.92
CA ARG A 315 -12.76 35.23 -20.50
C ARG A 315 -11.33 35.02 -20.03
N GLU A 316 -10.77 35.96 -19.27
CA GLU A 316 -9.50 35.73 -18.57
C GLU A 316 -9.69 34.55 -17.62
N GLY A 317 -8.81 33.55 -17.72
CA GLY A 317 -8.79 32.44 -16.78
C GLY A 317 -8.44 32.95 -15.40
N ASP A 318 -9.31 32.71 -14.42
CA ASP A 318 -8.98 32.91 -13.02
C ASP A 318 -7.81 31.97 -12.66
N PRO A 319 -6.65 32.47 -12.23
CA PRO A 319 -5.52 31.63 -11.86
C PRO A 319 -5.77 30.81 -10.57
N TYR A 320 -6.92 30.98 -9.90
CA TYR A 320 -7.20 30.40 -8.59
C TYR A 320 -8.59 29.73 -8.46
N ALA A 321 -9.23 29.34 -9.56
CA ALA A 321 -10.46 28.54 -9.54
C ALA A 321 -10.20 27.05 -9.81
#